data_AF-A0A1U8PNB1-F1
#
_entry.id   AF-A0A1U8PNB1-F1
#
_cell.length_a   1.000
_cell.length_b   1.000
_cell.length_c   1.000
_cell.angle_alpha   90.00
_cell.angle_beta   90.00
_cell.angle_gamma   90.00
#
_symmetry.space_group_name_H-M   'P 1'
#
loop_
_entity.id
_entity.type
_entity.pdbx_description
1 polymer ?
#
loop_
_entity_poly.entity_id
_entity_poly.type
_entity_poly.pdbx_seq_one_letter_code
_entity_poly.pdbx_strand_id
1 'polypeptide(L)'
;MTNFERFPRYLTDDSSRFLCGHWQETALHAVRDCPMAAHGRRKVIPNNAVNNFFAMDLTDWVKASLLNLNDFLFDDVDWPTFSGIICWRLWKNQNRLTFGSHHDSSISIVNISLGGLKLLKLIRHLWLRGDEGSWVAGFSRCIGICWVIQAEIWAVYEGFPLAWNKGFRGRVR
;
A
#
# COMPACT_ATOMS: atom_id res chain seq x y z
N MET A 1 -13.97 3.26 9.92
CA MET A 1 -15.06 2.99 10.85
C MET A 1 -16.29 3.59 10.20
N THR A 2 -17.13 2.75 9.58
CA THR A 2 -18.25 3.24 8.77
C THR A 2 -19.41 3.67 9.67
N ASN A 3 -20.38 4.44 9.13
CA ASN A 3 -21.56 4.79 9.90
C ASN A 3 -22.39 3.58 10.37
N PHE A 4 -22.34 2.46 9.63
CA PHE A 4 -22.91 1.17 10.05
C PHE A 4 -22.27 0.63 11.34
N GLU A 5 -20.97 0.84 11.54
CA GLU A 5 -20.26 0.45 12.77
C GLU A 5 -20.41 1.49 13.90
N ARG A 6 -20.67 2.76 13.56
CA ARG A 6 -20.76 3.88 14.51
C ARG A 6 -22.11 3.99 15.20
N PHE A 7 -23.19 3.67 14.49
CA PHE A 7 -24.56 3.72 15.02
C PHE A 7 -24.76 2.83 16.27
N PRO A 8 -24.39 1.52 16.25
CA PRO A 8 -24.48 0.69 17.44
C PRO A 8 -23.51 1.11 18.56
N ARG A 9 -22.53 1.98 18.26
CA ARG A 9 -21.57 2.53 19.25
C ARG A 9 -21.98 3.91 19.79
N TYR A 10 -23.16 4.43 19.41
CA TYR A 10 -23.62 5.78 19.77
C TYR A 10 -22.66 6.90 19.35
N LEU A 11 -21.88 6.67 18.28
CA LEU A 11 -20.93 7.64 17.72
C LEU A 11 -21.53 8.46 16.56
N THR A 12 -22.78 8.19 16.21
CA THR A 12 -23.61 8.93 15.25
C THR A 12 -25.08 8.69 15.59
N ASP A 13 -25.91 9.74 15.50
CA ASP A 13 -27.36 9.66 15.74
C ASP A 13 -28.13 9.08 14.54
N ASP A 14 -27.44 8.96 13.41
CA ASP A 14 -28.02 8.56 12.15
C ASP A 14 -27.10 7.55 11.45
N SER A 15 -27.58 6.31 11.32
CA SER A 15 -26.93 5.28 10.50
C SER A 15 -27.13 5.51 9.01
N SER A 16 -28.02 6.44 8.62
CA SER A 16 -28.55 6.65 7.26
C SER A 16 -28.08 7.96 6.59
N ARG A 17 -27.39 8.86 7.30
CA ARG A 17 -26.71 10.03 6.70
C ARG A 17 -25.28 9.69 6.34
N PHE A 18 -24.99 9.65 5.05
CA PHE A 18 -23.72 9.20 4.48
C PHE A 18 -23.09 10.31 3.63
N LEU A 19 -21.75 10.33 3.58
CA LEU A 19 -20.96 11.30 2.81
C LEU A 19 -21.21 11.24 1.28
N CYS A 20 -21.68 10.11 0.76
CA CYS A 20 -22.04 9.91 -0.65
C CYS A 20 -23.56 9.89 -0.92
N GLY A 21 -24.40 10.03 0.12
CA GLY A 21 -25.86 9.97 0.01
C GLY A 21 -26.48 8.57 -0.20
N HIS A 22 -25.73 7.48 -0.01
CA HIS A 22 -26.17 6.11 -0.32
C HIS A 22 -26.54 5.30 0.92
N TRP A 23 -27.67 4.57 0.87
CA TRP A 23 -28.43 4.01 2.02
C TRP A 23 -27.71 3.07 3.01
N GLN A 24 -26.49 2.56 2.72
CA GLN A 24 -25.72 1.73 3.65
C GLN A 24 -24.21 1.72 3.34
N GLU A 25 -23.40 2.25 4.25
CA GLU A 25 -21.93 2.24 4.14
C GLU A 25 -21.35 0.96 4.75
N THR A 26 -21.37 -0.13 3.98
CA THR A 26 -20.61 -1.35 4.32
C THR A 26 -19.11 -1.13 4.11
N ALA A 27 -18.27 -1.96 4.73
CA ALA A 27 -16.82 -1.92 4.48
C ALA A 27 -16.50 -2.06 2.98
N LEU A 28 -17.26 -2.90 2.27
CA LEU A 28 -17.15 -3.07 0.82
C LEU A 28 -17.51 -1.78 0.07
N HIS A 29 -18.61 -1.12 0.44
CA HIS A 29 -18.98 0.16 -0.15
C HIS A 29 -17.87 1.20 0.05
N ALA A 30 -17.36 1.35 1.28
CA ALA A 30 -16.34 2.34 1.61
C ALA A 30 -15.07 2.21 0.76
N VAL A 31 -14.65 0.98 0.41
CA VAL A 31 -13.39 0.70 -0.28
C VAL A 31 -13.54 0.29 -1.76
N ARG A 32 -14.77 0.10 -2.24
CA ARG A 32 -15.09 -0.35 -3.62
C ARG A 32 -16.22 0.45 -4.26
N ASP A 33 -17.42 0.40 -3.71
CA ASP A 33 -18.64 0.84 -4.42
C ASP A 33 -18.94 2.34 -4.28
N CYS A 34 -18.39 3.00 -3.26
CA CYS A 34 -18.48 4.44 -3.08
C CYS A 34 -17.98 5.17 -4.34
N PRO A 35 -18.68 6.20 -4.85
CA PRO A 35 -18.30 6.87 -6.11
C PRO A 35 -16.82 7.28 -6.19
N MET A 36 -16.27 7.80 -5.07
CA MET A 36 -14.84 8.16 -4.97
C MET A 36 -13.94 6.92 -5.10
N ALA A 37 -14.25 5.85 -4.36
CA ALA A 37 -13.49 4.59 -4.39
C ALA A 37 -13.59 3.91 -5.77
N ALA A 38 -14.79 3.82 -6.33
CA ALA A 38 -15.06 3.21 -7.63
C ALA A 38 -14.34 3.94 -8.76
N HIS A 39 -14.24 5.27 -8.69
CA HIS A 39 -13.47 6.06 -9.66
C HIS A 39 -11.99 5.66 -9.67
N GLY A 40 -11.36 5.54 -8.50
CA GLY A 40 -9.95 5.12 -8.39
C GLY A 40 -9.74 3.68 -8.85
N ARG A 41 -10.63 2.76 -8.44
CA ARG A 41 -10.57 1.33 -8.81
C ARG A 41 -10.65 1.12 -10.33
N ARG A 42 -11.55 1.83 -11.02
CA ARG A 42 -11.69 1.74 -12.48
C ARG A 42 -10.45 2.18 -13.26
N LYS A 43 -9.57 2.98 -12.65
CA LYS A 43 -8.31 3.41 -13.28
C LYS A 43 -7.20 2.37 -13.19
N VAL A 44 -7.31 1.41 -12.26
CA VAL A 44 -6.26 0.43 -11.99
C VAL A 44 -6.63 -1.00 -12.40
N ILE A 45 -7.90 -1.26 -12.65
CA ILE A 45 -8.40 -2.58 -13.06
C ILE A 45 -8.48 -2.63 -14.59
N PRO A 46 -8.00 -3.70 -15.23
CA PRO A 46 -8.18 -3.91 -16.67
C PRO A 46 -9.65 -3.84 -17.10
N ASN A 47 -9.94 -3.17 -18.23
CA ASN A 47 -11.31 -2.92 -18.69
C ASN A 47 -12.16 -4.20 -18.84
N ASN A 48 -11.55 -5.32 -19.24
CA ASN A 48 -12.19 -6.62 -19.35
C ASN A 48 -12.60 -7.23 -18.00
N ALA A 49 -11.97 -6.82 -16.90
CA ALA A 49 -12.22 -7.32 -15.55
C ALA A 49 -13.08 -6.38 -14.69
N VAL A 50 -13.23 -5.10 -15.07
CA VAL A 50 -13.96 -4.08 -14.30
C VAL A 50 -15.37 -4.54 -13.94
N ASN A 51 -16.15 -5.03 -14.90
CA ASN A 51 -17.55 -5.41 -14.65
C ASN A 51 -17.64 -6.55 -13.62
N ASN A 52 -16.80 -7.58 -13.78
CA ASN A 52 -16.75 -8.71 -12.86
C ASN A 52 -16.33 -8.26 -11.45
N PHE A 53 -15.31 -7.40 -11.36
CA PHE A 53 -14.80 -6.90 -10.08
C PHE A 53 -15.85 -6.19 -9.22
N PHE A 54 -16.71 -5.38 -9.84
CA PHE A 54 -17.79 -4.67 -9.13
C PHE A 54 -19.03 -5.54 -8.90
N ALA A 55 -19.18 -6.66 -9.61
CA ALA A 55 -20.28 -7.61 -9.43
C ALA A 55 -20.03 -8.64 -8.32
N MET A 56 -18.77 -8.86 -7.90
CA MET A 56 -18.42 -9.82 -6.86
C MET A 56 -19.08 -9.51 -5.50
N ASP A 57 -19.37 -10.54 -4.73
CA ASP A 57 -19.69 -10.38 -3.31
C ASP A 57 -18.43 -10.05 -2.48
N LEU A 58 -18.58 -9.79 -1.18
CA LEU A 58 -17.46 -9.45 -0.31
C LEU A 58 -16.40 -10.55 -0.25
N THR A 59 -16.82 -11.81 -0.16
CA THR A 59 -15.92 -12.95 0.06
C THR A 59 -15.08 -13.22 -1.18
N ASP A 60 -15.71 -13.26 -2.34
CA ASP A 60 -15.03 -13.47 -3.61
C ASP A 60 -14.19 -12.26 -4.01
N TRP A 61 -14.65 -11.05 -3.68
CA TRP A 61 -13.86 -9.84 -3.86
C TRP A 61 -12.58 -9.84 -3.02
N VAL A 62 -12.65 -10.25 -1.75
CA VAL A 62 -11.46 -10.36 -0.89
C VAL A 62 -10.49 -11.39 -1.46
N LYS A 63 -10.98 -12.55 -1.90
CA LYS A 63 -10.13 -13.59 -2.52
C LYS A 63 -9.47 -13.08 -3.81
N ALA A 64 -10.23 -12.47 -4.71
CA ALA A 64 -9.72 -11.89 -5.95
C ALA A 64 -8.72 -10.75 -5.69
N SER A 65 -8.90 -10.00 -4.60
CA SER A 65 -8.05 -8.86 -4.23
C SER A 65 -6.78 -9.25 -3.50
N LEU A 66 -6.79 -10.31 -2.66
CA LEU A 66 -5.67 -10.69 -1.80
C LEU A 66 -4.93 -11.96 -2.25
N LEU A 67 -5.58 -12.85 -3.01
CA LEU A 67 -4.98 -14.11 -3.47
C LEU A 67 -4.56 -14.07 -4.95
N ASN A 68 -4.70 -12.91 -5.60
CA ASN A 68 -4.41 -12.72 -7.03
C ASN A 68 -5.08 -13.76 -7.95
N LEU A 69 -6.31 -14.18 -7.67
CA LEU A 69 -6.98 -15.25 -8.43
C LEU A 69 -7.20 -14.93 -9.92
N ASN A 70 -7.06 -13.67 -10.30
CA ASN A 70 -7.23 -13.21 -11.69
C ASN A 70 -5.90 -12.86 -12.37
N ASP A 71 -4.76 -13.16 -11.73
CA ASP A 71 -3.41 -12.86 -12.20
C ASP A 71 -3.24 -11.43 -12.71
N PHE A 72 -3.67 -10.47 -11.90
CA PHE A 72 -3.56 -9.07 -12.26
C PHE A 72 -2.14 -8.57 -11.96
N LEU A 73 -1.57 -7.87 -12.94
CA LEU A 73 -0.36 -7.06 -12.78
C LEU A 73 -0.73 -5.62 -13.11
N PHE A 74 -0.35 -4.70 -12.22
CA PHE A 74 -0.51 -3.28 -12.46
C PHE A 74 0.85 -2.60 -12.27
N ASP A 75 1.41 -2.06 -13.35
CA ASP A 75 2.66 -1.27 -13.32
C ASP A 75 3.83 -2.05 -12.65
N ASP A 76 3.98 -3.33 -13.05
CA ASP A 76 4.94 -4.30 -12.52
C ASP A 76 4.86 -4.55 -11.01
N VAL A 77 3.74 -4.21 -10.37
CA VAL A 77 3.47 -4.48 -8.95
C VAL A 77 2.48 -5.63 -8.83
N ASP A 78 2.72 -6.51 -7.87
CA ASP A 78 1.81 -7.60 -7.54
C ASP A 78 0.47 -7.04 -7.04
N TRP A 79 -0.61 -7.51 -7.66
CA TRP A 79 -1.95 -7.03 -7.35
C TRP A 79 -2.36 -7.15 -5.87
N PRO A 80 -2.03 -8.23 -5.13
CA PRO A 80 -2.37 -8.34 -3.71
C PRO A 80 -1.84 -7.19 -2.86
N THR A 81 -0.55 -6.88 -3.00
CA THR A 81 0.08 -5.80 -2.22
C THR A 81 -0.50 -4.45 -2.61
N PHE A 82 -0.64 -4.20 -3.92
CA PHE A 82 -1.22 -2.95 -4.41
C PHE A 82 -2.68 -2.76 -3.98
N SER A 83 -3.49 -3.81 -4.12
CA SER A 83 -4.90 -3.80 -3.74
C SER A 83 -5.06 -3.56 -2.24
N GLY A 84 -4.23 -4.19 -1.40
CA GLY A 84 -4.20 -3.96 0.05
C GLY A 84 -3.89 -2.51 0.42
N ILE A 85 -2.88 -1.90 -0.22
CA ILE A 85 -2.51 -0.49 0.00
C ILE A 85 -3.63 0.46 -0.41
N ILE A 86 -4.25 0.22 -1.58
CA ILE A 86 -5.40 1.01 -2.04
C ILE A 86 -6.58 0.87 -1.08
N CYS A 87 -6.92 -0.34 -0.63
CA CYS A 87 -7.99 -0.58 0.35
C CYS A 87 -7.78 0.26 1.61
N TRP A 88 -6.58 0.18 2.19
CA TRP A 88 -6.21 0.91 3.40
C TRP A 88 -6.33 2.43 3.21
N ARG A 89 -5.82 2.96 2.09
CA ARG A 89 -5.86 4.40 1.84
C ARG A 89 -7.27 4.91 1.56
N LEU A 90 -8.08 4.16 0.81
CA LEU A 90 -9.49 4.48 0.60
C LEU A 90 -10.24 4.50 1.93
N TRP A 91 -10.05 3.48 2.77
CA TRP A 91 -10.62 3.44 4.12
C TRP A 91 -10.16 4.62 4.99
N LYS A 92 -8.86 4.93 5.00
CA LYS A 92 -8.32 6.09 5.72
C LYS A 92 -8.91 7.40 5.22
N ASN A 93 -9.14 7.51 3.91
CA ASN A 93 -9.74 8.69 3.31
C ASN A 93 -11.22 8.86 3.72
N GLN A 94 -11.97 7.76 3.77
CA GLN A 94 -13.34 7.78 4.29
C GLN A 94 -13.38 8.20 5.76
N ASN A 95 -12.45 7.72 6.58
CA ASN A 95 -12.36 8.16 7.98
C ASN A 95 -12.08 9.65 8.07
N ARG A 96 -11.18 10.21 7.24
CA ARG A 96 -10.90 11.66 7.21
C ARG A 96 -12.14 12.47 6.87
N LEU A 97 -12.89 12.05 5.84
CA LEU A 97 -14.18 12.65 5.48
C LEU A 97 -15.17 12.64 6.65
N THR A 98 -15.22 11.51 7.36
CA THR A 98 -16.12 11.31 8.50
C THR A 98 -15.82 12.25 9.67
N PHE A 99 -14.55 12.59 9.90
CA PHE A 99 -14.11 13.50 10.97
C PHE A 99 -13.87 14.94 10.49
N GLY A 100 -14.42 15.32 9.33
CA GLY A 100 -14.31 16.69 8.80
C GLY A 100 -12.88 17.12 8.44
N SER A 101 -11.96 16.16 8.28
CA SER A 101 -10.57 16.42 7.90
C SER A 101 -10.41 16.51 6.38
N HIS A 102 -9.33 17.17 5.94
CA HIS A 102 -8.95 17.18 4.53
C HIS A 102 -8.80 15.75 3.99
N HIS A 103 -9.39 15.48 2.84
CA HIS A 103 -9.38 14.19 2.18
C HIS A 103 -8.71 14.29 0.80
N ASP A 104 -8.11 13.20 0.37
CA ASP A 104 -7.43 13.09 -0.91
C ASP A 104 -8.42 12.71 -2.01
N SER A 105 -8.18 13.19 -3.23
CA SER A 105 -8.93 12.73 -4.42
C SER A 105 -8.59 11.27 -4.75
N SER A 106 -9.49 10.58 -5.44
CA SER A 106 -9.31 9.19 -5.86
C SER A 106 -8.05 8.98 -6.72
N ILE A 107 -7.73 9.94 -7.59
CA ILE A 107 -6.51 9.93 -8.41
C ILE A 107 -5.27 10.12 -7.54
N SER A 108 -5.30 11.03 -6.56
CA SER A 108 -4.20 11.22 -5.61
C SER A 108 -3.93 9.95 -4.80
N ILE A 109 -4.99 9.27 -4.35
CA ILE A 109 -4.88 7.99 -3.63
C ILE A 109 -4.17 6.93 -4.48
N VAL A 110 -4.54 6.79 -5.76
CA VAL A 110 -3.89 5.84 -6.68
C VAL A 110 -2.42 6.23 -6.88
N ASN A 111 -2.13 7.48 -7.19
CA ASN A 111 -0.78 7.96 -7.44
C ASN A 111 0.14 7.81 -6.22
N ILE A 112 -0.34 8.10 -5.01
CA ILE A 112 0.44 7.92 -3.77
C ILE A 112 0.62 6.43 -3.45
N SER A 113 -0.37 5.58 -3.78
CA SER A 113 -0.23 4.12 -3.64
C SER A 113 0.88 3.59 -4.53
N LEU A 114 0.91 4.02 -5.80
CA LEU A 114 1.94 3.66 -6.76
C LEU A 114 3.30 4.24 -6.41
N GLY A 115 3.35 5.54 -6.07
CA GLY A 115 4.57 6.23 -5.67
C GLY A 115 5.19 5.58 -4.43
N GLY A 116 4.39 5.22 -3.43
CA GLY A 116 4.86 4.49 -2.24
C GLY A 116 5.43 3.11 -2.57
N LEU A 117 4.84 2.40 -3.53
CA LEU A 117 5.32 1.08 -3.97
C LEU A 117 6.56 1.15 -4.86
N LYS A 118 6.65 2.16 -5.73
CA LYS A 118 7.86 2.46 -6.50
C LYS A 118 9.00 2.92 -5.58
N LEU A 119 8.68 3.64 -4.49
CA LEU A 119 9.61 3.96 -3.42
C LEU A 119 10.06 2.71 -2.64
N LEU A 120 9.19 1.73 -2.44
CA LEU A 120 9.57 0.43 -1.86
C LEU A 120 10.39 -0.44 -2.82
N LYS A 121 10.31 -0.20 -4.14
CA LYS A 121 11.24 -0.74 -5.15
C LYS A 121 12.60 -0.02 -5.16
N LEU A 122 12.80 1.08 -4.40
CA LEU A 122 14.12 1.71 -4.34
C LEU A 122 15.10 0.81 -3.60
N ILE A 123 16.00 0.22 -4.39
CA ILE A 123 17.45 0.19 -4.17
C ILE A 123 17.84 0.78 -2.81
N ARG A 124 18.16 -0.08 -1.83
CA ARG A 124 18.92 0.36 -0.66
C ARG A 124 20.36 0.57 -1.10
N HIS A 125 20.81 1.81 -1.07
CA HIS A 125 22.21 2.15 -1.12
C HIS A 125 22.81 1.94 0.28
N LEU A 126 23.74 1.00 0.41
CA LEU A 126 24.61 0.94 1.58
C LEU A 126 25.93 1.61 1.22
N TRP A 127 26.35 2.59 2.03
CA TRP A 127 27.65 3.25 1.90
C TRP A 127 28.52 2.87 3.10
N LEU A 128 29.70 2.33 2.82
CA LEU A 128 30.77 2.19 3.80
C LEU A 128 31.53 3.51 3.85
N ARG A 129 31.57 4.10 5.04
CA ARG A 129 32.33 5.31 5.35
C ARG A 129 33.55 4.91 6.18
N GLY A 130 34.69 5.53 5.89
CA GLY A 130 35.88 5.44 6.73
C GLY A 130 35.66 6.19 8.05
N ASP A 131 36.57 5.98 8.99
CA ASP A 131 36.69 6.70 10.25
C ASP A 131 36.83 8.23 10.09
N GLU A 132 37.43 8.68 8.99
CA GLU A 132 37.51 10.10 8.61
C GLU A 132 36.26 10.62 7.86
N GLY A 133 35.21 9.80 7.72
CA GLY A 133 34.01 10.13 6.95
C GLY A 133 34.20 10.04 5.43
N SER A 134 35.38 9.61 4.96
CA SER A 134 35.67 9.39 3.53
C SER A 134 34.82 8.24 2.95
N TRP A 135 34.47 8.33 1.66
CA TRP A 135 33.76 7.26 0.97
C TRP A 135 34.72 6.12 0.62
N VAL A 136 34.37 4.91 1.06
CA VAL A 136 35.21 3.71 0.86
C VAL A 136 34.64 2.84 -0.26
N ALA A 137 33.35 2.51 -0.15
CA ALA A 137 32.64 1.66 -1.10
C ALA A 137 31.12 1.76 -0.85
N GLY A 138 30.33 1.30 -1.81
CA GLY A 138 28.91 1.08 -1.60
C GLY A 138 28.35 0.11 -2.62
N PHE A 139 27.17 -0.42 -2.34
CA PHE A 139 26.45 -1.25 -3.29
C PHE A 139 25.02 -0.74 -3.51
N SER A 140 24.46 -1.13 -4.65
CA SER A 140 23.12 -0.82 -5.09
C SER A 140 22.52 -2.13 -5.57
N ARG A 141 21.41 -2.57 -4.97
CA ARG A 141 20.72 -3.80 -5.35
C ARG A 141 19.22 -3.57 -5.43
N CYS A 142 18.64 -3.96 -6.56
CA CYS A 142 17.18 -4.05 -6.70
C CYS A 142 16.71 -5.33 -6.01
N ILE A 143 16.09 -5.20 -4.84
CA ILE A 143 15.61 -6.32 -4.01
C ILE A 143 14.10 -6.60 -4.18
N GLY A 144 13.43 -5.87 -5.08
CA GLY A 144 11.98 -5.95 -5.25
C GLY A 144 11.21 -5.42 -4.04
N ILE A 145 9.93 -5.80 -3.94
CA ILE A 145 9.04 -5.38 -2.84
C ILE A 145 9.34 -6.25 -1.62
N CYS A 146 9.78 -5.64 -0.54
CA CYS A 146 10.06 -6.34 0.72
C CYS A 146 9.72 -5.46 1.93
N TRP A 147 9.48 -6.09 3.08
CA TRP A 147 9.28 -5.37 4.34
C TRP A 147 10.54 -4.58 4.72
N VAL A 148 10.42 -3.47 5.47
CA VAL A 148 11.57 -2.65 5.93
C VAL A 148 12.66 -3.51 6.58
N ILE A 149 12.25 -4.44 7.45
CA ILE A 149 13.17 -5.38 8.13
C ILE A 149 13.88 -6.30 7.14
N GLN A 150 13.19 -6.76 6.10
CA GLN A 150 13.75 -7.63 5.08
C GLN A 150 14.76 -6.86 4.20
N ALA A 151 14.50 -5.60 3.91
CA ALA A 151 15.46 -4.70 3.25
C ALA A 151 16.70 -4.46 4.11
N GLU A 152 16.54 -4.32 5.43
CA GLU A 152 17.65 -4.19 6.39
C GLU A 152 18.49 -5.47 6.49
N ILE A 153 17.85 -6.63 6.53
CA ILE A 153 18.54 -7.93 6.53
C ILE A 153 19.35 -8.12 5.24
N TRP A 154 18.79 -7.80 4.07
CA TRP A 154 19.53 -7.81 2.82
C TRP A 154 20.71 -6.83 2.82
N ALA A 155 20.53 -5.65 3.42
CA ALA A 155 21.60 -4.67 3.55
C ALA A 155 22.78 -5.21 4.39
N VAL A 156 22.49 -5.94 5.47
CA VAL A 156 23.52 -6.61 6.30
C VAL A 156 24.14 -7.79 5.57
N TYR A 157 23.32 -8.65 4.94
CA TYR A 157 23.77 -9.84 4.24
C TYR A 157 24.76 -9.53 3.11
N GLU A 158 24.51 -8.48 2.33
CA GLU A 158 25.39 -8.03 1.24
C GLU A 158 26.50 -7.07 1.72
N GLY A 159 26.20 -6.24 2.72
CA GLY A 159 27.15 -5.26 3.24
C GLY A 159 28.32 -5.89 4.00
N PHE A 160 28.08 -6.99 4.70
CA PHE A 160 29.08 -7.64 5.54
C PHE A 160 30.21 -8.32 4.72
N PRO A 161 29.93 -9.13 3.68
CA PRO A 161 30.97 -9.64 2.78
C PRO A 161 31.74 -8.55 2.05
N LEU A 162 31.07 -7.45 1.67
CA LEU A 162 31.70 -6.30 1.00
C LEU A 162 32.76 -5.65 1.91
N ALA A 163 32.42 -5.42 3.19
CA ALA A 163 33.36 -4.89 4.18
C ALA A 163 34.51 -5.86 4.45
N TRP A 164 34.20 -7.16 4.54
CA TRP A 164 35.19 -8.23 4.78
C TRP A 164 36.22 -8.34 3.65
N ASN A 165 35.77 -8.36 2.40
CA ASN A 165 36.63 -8.43 1.21
C ASN A 165 37.48 -7.17 1.01
N LYS A 166 37.04 -6.03 1.54
CA LYS A 166 37.81 -4.77 1.54
C LYS A 166 38.82 -4.66 2.69
N GLY A 167 38.93 -5.69 3.54
CA GLY A 167 39.96 -5.77 4.57
C GLY A 167 39.63 -5.08 5.89
N PHE A 168 38.37 -4.65 6.10
CA PHE A 168 37.90 -4.07 7.36
C PHE A 168 37.77 -5.15 8.43
N ARG A 169 38.90 -5.57 9.01
CA ARG A 169 38.95 -6.50 10.13
C ARG A 169 38.89 -5.71 11.43
N GLY A 170 37.73 -5.70 12.08
CA GLY A 170 37.65 -5.21 13.46
C GLY A 170 38.58 -6.05 14.33
N ARG A 171 39.62 -5.43 14.91
CA ARG A 171 40.29 -6.01 16.07
C ARG A 171 39.28 -5.97 17.21
N VAL A 172 38.72 -7.11 17.56
CA VAL A 172 38.09 -7.30 18.87
C VAL A 172 39.23 -7.16 19.89
N ARG A 173 39.26 -6.05 20.61
CA ARG A 173 40.02 -5.90 21.85
C ARG A 173 39.11 -6.24 23.01
#